data_AF-A0A7C7VF79-F1
#
_entry.id   AF-A0A7C7VF79-F1
#
_cell.length_a   1.000
_cell.length_b   1.000
_cell.length_c   1.000
_cell.angle_alpha   90.00
_cell.angle_beta   90.00
_cell.angle_gamma   90.00
#
_symmetry.space_group_name_H-M   'P 1'
#
loop_
_entity.id
_entity.type
_entity.pdbx_description
1 polymer ?
#
loop_
_entity_poly.entity_id
_entity_poly.type
_entity_poly.pdbx_seq_one_letter_code
_entity_poly.pdbx_strand_id
1 'polypeptide(L)'
;MGKMGKRLTAARAAFEGQENLTVEEAVALLKGNSKTKFDETIEIAMNLGVDPRHADQMVRGTVNLPNGTGKTVRVAVFARGPKADEATAAGADIVGAEDLMEIVQGGTINFDRCIATPDMMPIVGRLGKVLGPRNLMPNPRVGTVTMDIKEAIEAAKGGQVQFKAEKAGVVQAGVGKASFTEAQLVENIRAF
;
A
#
# COMPACT_ATOMS: atom_id res chain seq x y z
N MET A 1 -6.30 -32.41 -2.70
CA MET A 1 -5.20 -31.42 -2.62
C MET A 1 -4.08 -31.87 -3.55
N GLY A 2 -3.58 -30.98 -4.40
CA GLY A 2 -2.44 -31.29 -5.29
C GLY A 2 -1.14 -31.49 -4.50
N LYS A 3 -0.23 -32.30 -5.03
CA LYS A 3 1.10 -32.54 -4.45
C LYS A 3 1.89 -31.22 -4.45
N MET A 4 2.38 -30.78 -3.29
CA MET A 4 3.15 -29.54 -3.20
C MET A 4 4.44 -29.63 -4.02
N GLY A 5 4.79 -28.54 -4.70
CA GLY A 5 6.04 -28.46 -5.46
C GLY A 5 7.26 -28.46 -4.55
N LYS A 6 8.38 -29.02 -5.03
CA LYS A 6 9.63 -29.22 -4.26
C LYS A 6 10.10 -27.95 -3.53
N ARG A 7 9.97 -26.78 -4.16
CA ARG A 7 10.35 -25.48 -3.59
C ARG A 7 9.52 -25.10 -2.37
N LEU A 8 8.20 -25.28 -2.44
CA LEU A 8 7.30 -24.95 -1.33
C LEU A 8 7.51 -25.89 -0.15
N THR A 9 7.75 -27.19 -0.43
CA THR A 9 8.08 -28.16 0.61
C THR A 9 9.38 -27.80 1.33
N ALA A 10 10.43 -27.46 0.57
CA ALA A 10 11.72 -27.04 1.15
C ALA A 10 11.61 -25.75 1.96
N ALA A 11 10.82 -24.77 1.48
CA ALA A 11 10.56 -23.55 2.24
C ALA A 11 9.84 -23.87 3.55
N ARG A 12 8.73 -24.63 3.53
CA ARG A 12 8.01 -24.97 4.77
C ARG A 12 8.86 -25.71 5.80
N ALA A 13 9.70 -26.64 5.34
CA ALA A 13 10.62 -27.37 6.22
C ALA A 13 11.61 -26.45 6.94
N ALA A 14 12.02 -25.32 6.32
CA ALA A 14 12.90 -24.35 6.96
C ALA A 14 12.24 -23.55 8.09
N PHE A 15 10.89 -23.48 8.11
CA PHE A 15 10.11 -22.74 9.11
C PHE A 15 9.42 -23.68 10.12
N GLU A 16 9.57 -25.00 9.97
CA GLU A 16 8.94 -25.98 10.84
C GLU A 16 9.51 -25.89 12.27
N GLY A 17 8.61 -25.75 13.26
CA GLY A 17 9.00 -25.55 14.67
C GLY A 17 9.52 -24.15 15.00
N GLN A 18 9.57 -23.23 14.03
CA GLN A 18 10.00 -21.84 14.24
C GLN A 18 8.82 -20.92 14.49
N GLU A 19 8.21 -21.06 15.66
CA GLU A 19 7.10 -20.24 16.12
C GLU A 19 7.59 -19.19 17.13
N ASN A 20 6.92 -18.03 17.18
CA ASN A 20 7.20 -16.95 18.13
C ASN A 20 8.66 -16.44 18.12
N LEU A 21 9.24 -16.34 16.92
CA LEU A 21 10.55 -15.72 16.71
C LEU A 21 10.52 -14.22 17.00
N THR A 22 11.68 -13.67 17.35
CA THR A 22 11.89 -12.23 17.32
C THR A 22 11.81 -11.69 15.88
N VAL A 23 11.57 -10.38 15.73
CA VAL A 23 11.50 -9.75 14.41
C VAL A 23 12.81 -9.93 13.65
N GLU A 24 13.95 -9.81 14.34
CA GLU A 24 15.29 -10.01 13.80
C GLU A 24 15.49 -11.43 13.27
N GLU A 25 15.16 -12.46 14.07
CA GLU A 25 15.28 -13.85 13.66
C GLU A 25 14.37 -14.18 12.47
N ALA A 26 13.14 -13.66 12.48
CA ALA A 26 12.19 -13.83 11.38
C ALA A 26 12.71 -13.19 10.08
N VAL A 27 13.27 -11.98 10.14
CA VAL A 27 13.85 -11.29 8.98
C VAL A 27 15.04 -12.06 8.42
N ALA A 28 15.96 -12.53 9.27
CA ALA A 28 17.11 -13.35 8.84
C ALA A 28 16.64 -14.64 8.14
N LEU A 29 15.65 -15.32 8.72
CA LEU A 29 15.07 -16.54 8.16
C LEU A 29 14.40 -16.31 6.80
N LEU A 30 13.62 -15.23 6.67
CA LEU A 30 12.97 -14.85 5.42
C LEU A 30 13.99 -14.60 4.31
N LYS A 31 15.02 -13.79 4.59
CA LYS A 31 16.07 -13.47 3.61
C LYS A 31 16.87 -14.71 3.19
N GLY A 32 17.21 -15.59 4.12
CA GLY A 32 17.90 -16.85 3.82
C GLY A 32 17.09 -17.81 2.91
N ASN A 33 15.78 -17.60 2.80
CA ASN A 33 14.87 -18.43 2.00
C ASN A 33 14.30 -17.73 0.75
N SER A 34 14.65 -16.47 0.49
CA SER A 34 14.30 -15.74 -0.74
C SER A 34 15.09 -16.30 -1.94
N LYS A 35 14.54 -17.31 -2.60
CA LYS A 35 15.20 -18.10 -3.67
C LYS A 35 14.63 -17.87 -5.06
N THR A 36 13.77 -16.86 -5.25
CA THR A 36 13.25 -16.54 -6.59
C THR A 36 14.25 -15.74 -7.42
N LYS A 37 13.95 -15.60 -8.72
CA LYS A 37 14.77 -14.88 -9.69
C LYS A 37 14.49 -13.37 -9.72
N PHE A 38 13.49 -12.90 -8.97
CA PHE A 38 13.08 -11.50 -8.91
C PHE A 38 13.14 -11.03 -7.46
N ASP A 39 13.11 -9.72 -7.25
CA ASP A 39 13.16 -9.14 -5.90
C ASP A 39 11.80 -9.27 -5.18
N GLU A 40 11.74 -10.23 -4.27
CA GLU A 40 10.55 -10.57 -3.48
C GLU A 40 10.10 -9.38 -2.62
N THR A 41 8.80 -9.27 -2.39
CA THR A 41 8.26 -8.29 -1.44
C THR A 41 8.09 -9.00 -0.11
N ILE A 42 8.61 -8.42 0.97
CA ILE A 42 8.35 -8.89 2.33
C ILE A 42 7.06 -8.23 2.79
N GLU A 43 6.12 -9.04 3.23
CA GLU A 43 4.79 -8.62 3.68
C GLU A 43 4.57 -9.03 5.14
N ILE A 44 3.84 -8.21 5.87
CA ILE A 44 3.36 -8.49 7.22
C ILE A 44 1.85 -8.74 7.16
N ALA A 45 1.39 -9.74 7.91
CA ALA A 45 -0.02 -10.03 8.13
C ALA A 45 -0.29 -10.12 9.62
N MET A 46 -1.24 -9.32 10.12
CA MET A 46 -1.60 -9.32 11.53
C MET A 46 -3.10 -9.56 11.70
N ASN A 47 -3.46 -10.51 12.55
CA ASN A 47 -4.84 -10.72 12.96
C ASN A 47 -5.12 -9.85 14.19
N LEU A 48 -6.03 -8.89 14.04
CA LEU A 48 -6.34 -7.89 15.07
C LEU A 48 -7.42 -8.34 16.05
N GLY A 49 -8.14 -9.43 15.76
CA GLY A 49 -9.25 -9.90 16.60
C GLY A 49 -10.46 -8.95 16.62
N VAL A 50 -10.57 -8.06 15.63
CA VAL A 50 -11.71 -7.13 15.47
C VAL A 50 -12.72 -7.68 14.47
N ASP A 51 -13.98 -7.24 14.56
CA ASP A 51 -14.99 -7.44 13.51
C ASP A 51 -15.21 -6.13 12.74
N PRO A 52 -14.56 -5.92 11.58
CA PRO A 52 -14.66 -4.68 10.83
C PRO A 52 -16.03 -4.45 10.19
N ARG A 53 -17.01 -5.35 10.36
CA ARG A 53 -18.41 -5.06 10.00
C ARG A 53 -19.02 -4.00 10.92
N HIS A 54 -18.51 -3.88 12.14
CA HIS A 54 -18.89 -2.84 13.09
C HIS A 54 -18.01 -1.60 12.89
N ALA A 55 -18.64 -0.43 12.75
CA ALA A 55 -17.96 0.80 12.33
C ALA A 55 -16.94 1.31 13.37
N ASP A 56 -17.20 1.07 14.66
CA ASP A 56 -16.36 1.35 15.81
C ASP A 56 -15.15 0.42 15.93
N GLN A 57 -15.20 -0.76 15.31
CA GLN A 57 -14.10 -1.73 15.28
C GLN A 57 -13.30 -1.69 13.96
N MET A 58 -13.66 -0.81 13.02
CA MET A 58 -12.96 -0.72 11.74
C MET A 58 -11.60 -0.06 11.91
N VAL A 59 -10.54 -0.86 11.71
CA VAL A 59 -9.15 -0.36 11.67
C VAL A 59 -8.80 0.04 10.23
N ARG A 60 -8.46 1.31 10.04
CA ARG A 60 -7.95 1.86 8.78
C ARG A 60 -7.01 3.02 9.10
N GLY A 61 -5.85 3.06 8.45
CA GLY A 61 -4.87 4.09 8.70
C GLY A 61 -3.76 4.13 7.68
N THR A 62 -2.73 4.91 8.01
CA THR A 62 -1.50 5.07 7.26
C THR A 62 -0.31 4.96 8.20
N VAL A 63 0.79 4.43 7.70
CA VAL A 63 2.08 4.44 8.38
C VAL A 63 3.16 4.79 7.37
N ASN A 64 4.10 5.64 7.78
CA ASN A 64 5.26 5.98 6.96
C ASN A 64 6.40 5.03 7.34
N LEU A 65 6.81 4.19 6.39
CA LEU A 65 7.94 3.30 6.61
C LEU A 65 9.24 4.09 6.48
N PRO A 66 10.14 4.07 7.50
CA PRO A 66 11.35 4.91 7.51
C PRO A 66 12.29 4.62 6.34
N ASN A 67 12.30 3.39 5.83
CA ASN A 67 13.14 2.98 4.71
C ASN A 67 12.37 2.83 3.39
N GLY A 68 11.12 3.29 3.35
CA GLY A 68 10.22 3.15 2.22
C GLY A 68 9.79 1.70 1.94
N THR A 69 9.06 1.49 0.84
CA THR A 69 8.52 0.18 0.44
C THR A 69 9.36 -0.54 -0.62
N GLY A 70 10.33 0.15 -1.23
CA GLY A 70 11.11 -0.34 -2.36
C GLY A 70 10.31 -0.49 -3.66
N LYS A 71 9.10 0.09 -3.73
CA LYS A 71 8.26 0.15 -4.94
C LYS A 71 8.20 1.58 -5.45
N THR A 72 8.36 1.76 -6.76
CA THR A 72 8.06 3.03 -7.42
C THR A 72 6.55 3.21 -7.50
N VAL A 73 5.99 4.05 -6.63
CA VAL A 73 4.56 4.33 -6.56
C VAL A 73 4.21 5.39 -7.61
N ARG A 74 3.31 5.05 -8.53
CA ARG A 74 2.75 6.04 -9.48
C ARG A 74 1.56 6.74 -8.85
N VAL A 75 1.62 8.07 -8.78
CA VAL A 75 0.62 8.91 -8.12
C VAL A 75 -0.22 9.66 -9.15
N ALA A 76 -1.53 9.43 -9.12
CA ALA A 76 -2.52 10.23 -9.85
C ALA A 76 -3.18 11.24 -8.92
N VAL A 77 -3.35 12.47 -9.38
CA VAL A 77 -3.96 13.57 -8.63
C VAL A 77 -5.15 14.14 -9.39
N PHE A 78 -6.31 14.12 -8.74
CA PHE A 78 -7.50 14.83 -9.19
C PHE A 78 -7.51 16.24 -8.60
N ALA A 79 -7.17 17.23 -9.43
CA ALA A 79 -7.11 18.64 -9.05
C ALA A 79 -7.33 19.54 -10.27
N ARG A 80 -7.62 20.83 -10.02
CA ARG A 80 -7.78 21.84 -11.07
C ARG A 80 -7.01 23.12 -10.78
N GLY A 81 -6.76 23.88 -11.85
CA GLY A 81 -6.17 25.20 -11.77
C GLY A 81 -4.85 25.19 -11.00
N PRO A 82 -4.63 26.12 -10.05
CA PRO A 82 -3.36 26.22 -9.33
C PRO A 82 -2.94 24.94 -8.60
N LYS A 83 -3.91 24.13 -8.16
CA LYS A 83 -3.66 22.87 -7.46
C LYS A 83 -3.20 21.75 -8.39
N ALA A 84 -3.59 21.80 -9.67
CA ALA A 84 -3.04 20.90 -10.68
C ALA A 84 -1.56 21.24 -10.96
N ASP A 85 -1.24 22.52 -11.09
CA ASP A 85 0.14 22.98 -11.29
C ASP A 85 1.04 22.59 -10.10
N GLU A 86 0.55 22.77 -8.88
CA GLU A 86 1.23 22.32 -7.64
C GLU A 86 1.48 20.81 -7.65
N ALA A 87 0.49 20.00 -8.06
CA ALA A 87 0.61 18.56 -8.13
C ALA A 87 1.70 18.13 -9.12
N THR A 88 1.73 18.74 -10.31
CA THR A 88 2.76 18.50 -11.32
C THR A 88 4.14 18.89 -10.81
N ALA A 89 4.26 20.06 -10.16
CA ALA A 89 5.53 20.53 -9.59
C ALA A 89 6.04 19.64 -8.43
N ALA A 90 5.14 19.07 -7.64
CA ALA A 90 5.46 18.10 -6.59
C ALA A 90 5.80 16.69 -7.13
N GLY A 91 5.72 16.50 -8.45
CA GLY A 91 6.12 15.27 -9.12
C GLY A 91 5.02 14.21 -9.20
N ALA A 92 3.74 14.59 -9.22
CA ALA A 92 2.67 13.67 -9.59
C ALA A 92 2.89 13.09 -11.00
N ASP A 93 2.60 11.80 -11.18
CA ASP A 93 2.79 11.10 -12.45
C ASP A 93 1.65 11.40 -13.44
N ILE A 94 0.44 11.61 -12.91
CA ILE A 94 -0.76 11.90 -13.68
C ILE A 94 -1.54 12.98 -12.92
N VAL A 95 -1.94 14.05 -13.60
CA VAL A 95 -2.78 15.11 -13.03
C VAL A 95 -3.92 15.37 -14.00
N GLY A 96 -5.14 15.48 -13.50
CA GLY A 96 -6.30 15.79 -14.34
C GLY A 96 -7.60 15.96 -13.54
N ALA A 97 -8.70 16.13 -14.25
CA ALA A 97 -10.03 16.26 -13.67
C ALA A 97 -11.04 15.38 -14.44
N GLU A 98 -11.89 15.95 -15.29
CA GLU A 98 -12.87 15.21 -16.09
C GLU A 98 -12.23 14.26 -17.09
N ASP A 99 -11.14 14.68 -17.73
CA ASP A 99 -10.37 13.90 -18.69
C ASP A 99 -9.80 12.62 -18.03
N LEU A 100 -9.19 12.77 -16.86
CA LEU A 100 -8.69 11.64 -16.08
C LEU A 100 -9.85 10.75 -15.59
N MET A 101 -10.99 11.33 -15.25
CA MET A 101 -12.18 10.58 -14.86
C MET A 101 -12.68 9.72 -16.02
N GLU A 102 -12.77 10.25 -17.23
CA GLU A 102 -13.18 9.48 -18.42
C GLU A 102 -12.22 8.33 -18.73
N ILE A 103 -10.90 8.56 -18.64
CA ILE A 103 -9.87 7.53 -18.83
C ILE A 103 -10.04 6.39 -17.81
N VAL A 104 -10.21 6.72 -16.53
CA VAL A 104 -10.39 5.75 -15.46
C VAL A 104 -11.73 5.03 -15.59
N GLN A 105 -12.80 5.73 -15.98
CA GLN A 105 -14.11 5.14 -16.24
C GLN A 105 -14.08 4.17 -17.42
N GLY A 106 -13.28 4.47 -18.45
CA GLY A 106 -12.98 3.57 -19.57
C GLY A 106 -12.13 2.35 -19.19
N GLY A 107 -11.72 2.24 -17.91
CA GLY A 107 -11.02 1.08 -17.36
C GLY A 107 -9.49 1.18 -17.40
N THR A 108 -8.94 2.29 -17.91
CA THR A 108 -7.49 2.50 -17.95
C THR A 108 -7.02 3.06 -16.62
N ILE A 109 -6.26 2.26 -15.86
CA ILE A 109 -5.69 2.66 -14.57
C ILE A 109 -4.21 2.32 -14.58
N ASN A 110 -3.39 3.38 -14.59
CA ASN A 110 -1.93 3.29 -14.66
C ASN A 110 -1.29 4.00 -13.47
N PHE A 111 -1.88 3.88 -12.29
CA PHE A 111 -1.39 4.46 -11.04
C PHE A 111 -1.71 3.56 -9.85
N ASP A 112 -0.88 3.66 -8.80
CA ASP A 112 -0.98 2.88 -7.57
C ASP A 112 -1.57 3.72 -6.42
N ARG A 113 -1.52 5.05 -6.56
CA ARG A 113 -2.05 6.00 -5.59
C ARG A 113 -2.95 7.02 -6.27
N CYS A 114 -4.07 7.33 -5.64
CA CYS A 114 -4.97 8.39 -6.04
C CYS A 114 -5.10 9.40 -4.90
N ILE A 115 -4.88 10.68 -5.22
CA ILE A 115 -5.06 11.82 -4.33
C ILE A 115 -6.06 12.75 -5.00
N ALA A 116 -6.92 13.41 -4.22
CA ALA A 116 -7.89 14.36 -4.75
C ALA A 116 -7.99 15.60 -3.88
N THR A 117 -8.31 16.73 -4.47
CA THR A 117 -8.80 17.87 -3.71
C THR A 117 -10.28 17.69 -3.33
N PRO A 118 -10.75 18.30 -2.23
CA PRO A 118 -12.14 18.16 -1.79
C PRO A 118 -13.19 18.53 -2.86
N ASP A 119 -12.91 19.53 -3.69
CA ASP A 119 -13.76 20.00 -4.78
C ASP A 119 -13.84 18.99 -5.95
N MET A 120 -12.88 18.08 -6.09
CA MET A 120 -12.89 17.03 -7.12
C MET A 120 -13.62 15.75 -6.69
N MET A 121 -14.01 15.63 -5.41
CA MET A 121 -14.71 14.45 -4.89
C MET A 121 -16.05 14.13 -5.58
N PRO A 122 -16.87 15.10 -6.04
CA PRO A 122 -18.08 14.78 -6.82
C PRO A 122 -17.79 14.03 -8.13
N ILE A 123 -16.63 14.27 -8.75
CA ILE A 123 -16.18 13.61 -9.97
C ILE A 123 -15.60 12.24 -9.63
N VAL A 124 -14.67 12.19 -8.67
CA VAL A 124 -14.04 10.94 -8.22
C VAL A 124 -15.07 9.97 -7.60
N GLY A 125 -16.12 10.49 -6.97
CA GLY A 125 -17.22 9.69 -6.41
C GLY A 125 -17.93 8.83 -7.47
N ARG A 126 -18.00 9.30 -8.72
CA ARG A 126 -18.57 8.52 -9.84
C ARG A 126 -17.71 7.30 -10.19
N LEU A 127 -16.41 7.36 -9.89
CA LEU A 127 -15.46 6.27 -10.11
C LEU A 127 -15.48 5.23 -8.98
N GLY A 128 -16.36 5.34 -7.99
CA GLY A 128 -16.40 4.44 -6.83
C GLY A 128 -16.51 2.95 -7.19
N LYS A 129 -17.23 2.61 -8.27
CA LYS A 129 -17.33 1.22 -8.76
C LYS A 129 -16.01 0.68 -9.34
N VAL A 130 -15.13 1.56 -9.81
CA VAL A 130 -13.88 1.22 -10.49
C VAL A 130 -12.68 1.30 -9.53
N LEU A 131 -12.60 2.37 -8.74
CA LEU A 131 -11.52 2.62 -7.79
C LEU A 131 -11.72 1.94 -6.44
N GLY A 132 -12.98 1.78 -6.00
CA GLY A 132 -13.33 1.19 -4.71
C GLY A 132 -12.81 -0.25 -4.54
N PRO A 133 -13.15 -1.19 -5.45
CA PRO A 133 -12.68 -2.58 -5.37
C PRO A 133 -11.15 -2.73 -5.42
N ARG A 134 -10.44 -1.74 -5.98
CA ARG A 134 -8.98 -1.71 -6.09
C ARG A 134 -8.30 -1.00 -4.91
N ASN A 135 -9.05 -0.54 -3.91
CA ASN A 135 -8.55 0.28 -2.80
C ASN A 135 -7.84 1.59 -3.24
N LEU A 136 -8.15 2.07 -4.45
CA LEU A 136 -7.57 3.30 -5.02
C LEU A 136 -8.44 4.52 -4.78
N MET A 137 -9.58 4.39 -4.08
CA MET A 137 -10.47 5.53 -3.85
C MET A 137 -9.90 6.48 -2.78
N PRO A 138 -9.71 7.78 -3.11
CA PRO A 138 -9.30 8.79 -2.14
C PRO A 138 -10.25 8.85 -0.94
N ASN A 139 -9.70 9.06 0.25
CA ASN A 139 -10.46 9.14 1.48
C ASN A 139 -9.83 10.16 2.46
N PRO A 140 -10.62 11.10 3.02
CA PRO A 140 -10.13 12.07 3.98
C PRO A 140 -9.46 11.45 5.22
N ARG A 141 -9.93 10.27 5.67
CA ARG A 141 -9.41 9.57 6.86
C ARG A 141 -7.96 9.11 6.73
N VAL A 142 -7.46 8.97 5.50
CA VAL A 142 -6.07 8.56 5.21
C VAL A 142 -5.29 9.70 4.53
N GLY A 143 -5.79 10.93 4.62
CA GLY A 143 -5.10 12.13 4.12
C GLY A 143 -5.03 12.26 2.60
N THR A 144 -5.71 11.41 1.82
CA THR A 144 -5.67 11.48 0.35
C THR A 144 -6.74 12.38 -0.26
N VAL A 145 -7.58 12.97 0.59
CA VAL A 145 -8.43 14.09 0.21
C VAL A 145 -7.96 15.28 1.01
N THR A 146 -7.17 16.16 0.39
CA THR A 146 -6.52 17.27 1.07
C THR A 146 -6.32 18.46 0.15
N MET A 147 -6.16 19.65 0.73
CA MET A 147 -5.67 20.83 0.01
C MET A 147 -4.13 20.85 -0.05
N ASP A 148 -3.45 20.12 0.83
CA ASP A 148 -1.98 20.04 0.92
C ASP A 148 -1.46 18.93 0.00
N ILE A 149 -1.60 19.15 -1.31
CA ILE A 149 -1.29 18.15 -2.34
C ILE A 149 0.18 17.77 -2.33
N LYS A 150 1.08 18.76 -2.20
CA LYS A 150 2.52 18.52 -2.18
C LYS A 150 2.90 17.49 -1.11
N GLU A 151 2.45 17.70 0.13
CA GLU A 151 2.75 16.79 1.24
C GLU A 151 2.17 15.39 1.00
N ALA A 152 0.95 15.30 0.47
CA ALA A 152 0.34 14.01 0.16
C ALA A 152 1.08 13.24 -0.93
N ILE A 153 1.62 13.92 -1.96
CA ILE A 153 2.44 13.30 -3.00
C ILE A 153 3.77 12.85 -2.42
N GLU A 154 4.45 13.71 -1.65
CA GLU A 154 5.73 13.39 -1.01
C GLU A 154 5.58 12.19 -0.07
N ALA A 155 4.52 12.13 0.74
CA ALA A 155 4.23 10.99 1.61
C ALA A 155 3.95 9.70 0.79
N ALA A 156 3.14 9.79 -0.27
CA ALA A 156 2.83 8.65 -1.11
C ALA A 156 4.08 8.07 -1.80
N LYS A 157 4.99 8.93 -2.25
CA LYS A 157 6.26 8.53 -2.88
C LYS A 157 7.33 8.16 -1.86
N GLY A 158 7.25 8.69 -0.64
CA GLY A 158 8.17 8.44 0.48
C GLY A 158 7.92 7.12 1.22
N GLY A 159 7.02 6.28 0.74
CA GLY A 159 6.76 4.96 1.33
C GLY A 159 5.67 4.92 2.38
N GLN A 160 4.73 5.86 2.34
CA GLN A 160 3.48 5.73 3.08
C GLN A 160 2.72 4.49 2.64
N VAL A 161 2.44 3.62 3.60
CA VAL A 161 1.59 2.44 3.43
C VAL A 161 0.23 2.75 4.05
N GLN A 162 -0.85 2.48 3.31
CA GLN A 162 -2.18 2.43 3.91
C GLN A 162 -2.54 0.99 4.21
N PHE A 163 -3.24 0.81 5.31
CA PHE A 163 -3.82 -0.47 5.67
C PHE A 163 -5.29 -0.28 6.04
N LYS A 164 -6.05 -1.35 5.81
CA LYS A 164 -7.45 -1.47 6.21
C LYS A 164 -7.68 -2.92 6.61
N ALA A 165 -8.34 -3.12 7.75
CA ALA A 165 -8.73 -4.46 8.16
C ALA A 165 -9.72 -5.06 7.16
N GLU A 166 -9.39 -6.25 6.66
CA GLU A 166 -10.27 -7.05 5.82
C GLU A 166 -11.36 -7.72 6.64
N LYS A 167 -12.37 -8.30 5.98
CA LYS A 167 -13.55 -8.91 6.65
C LYS A 167 -13.20 -9.93 7.75
N ALA A 168 -12.02 -10.55 7.68
CA ALA A 168 -11.54 -11.51 8.68
C ALA A 168 -10.82 -10.86 9.89
N GLY A 169 -10.78 -9.53 9.99
CA GLY A 169 -10.04 -8.81 11.03
C GLY A 169 -8.52 -8.79 10.82
N VAL A 170 -8.05 -9.11 9.61
CA VAL A 170 -6.63 -9.14 9.26
C VAL A 170 -6.23 -7.86 8.55
N VAL A 171 -5.08 -7.31 8.92
CA VAL A 171 -4.38 -6.27 8.13
C VAL A 171 -3.16 -6.88 7.44
N GLN A 172 -2.93 -6.48 6.20
CA GLN A 172 -1.78 -6.92 5.41
C GLN A 172 -1.11 -5.72 4.74
N ALA A 173 0.22 -5.74 4.70
CA ALA A 173 1.01 -4.68 4.10
C ALA A 173 2.38 -5.18 3.62
N GLY A 174 2.88 -4.60 2.53
CA GLY A 174 4.28 -4.76 2.13
C GLY A 174 5.18 -3.83 2.94
N VAL A 175 6.13 -4.40 3.67
CA VAL A 175 7.06 -3.68 4.56
C VAL A 175 8.44 -3.45 3.92
N GLY A 176 8.69 -4.01 2.74
CA GLY A 176 9.93 -3.78 2.00
C GLY A 176 10.20 -4.85 0.95
N LYS A 177 11.43 -4.83 0.44
CA LYS A 177 11.93 -5.81 -0.52
C LYS A 177 12.96 -6.75 0.12
N ALA A 178 13.10 -7.96 -0.42
CA ALA A 178 14.13 -8.88 0.03
C ALA A 178 15.56 -8.32 -0.18
N SER A 179 15.73 -7.41 -1.14
CA SER A 179 16.95 -6.64 -1.36
C SER A 179 17.29 -5.62 -0.27
N PHE A 180 16.37 -5.26 0.62
CA PHE A 180 16.65 -4.35 1.73
C PHE A 180 17.61 -5.01 2.74
N THR A 181 18.37 -4.21 3.48
CA THR A 181 19.18 -4.74 4.59
C THR A 181 18.27 -5.28 5.71
N GLU A 182 18.79 -6.19 6.54
CA GLU A 182 18.03 -6.75 7.66
C GLU A 182 17.57 -5.65 8.63
N ALA A 183 18.45 -4.69 8.94
CA ALA A 183 18.13 -3.54 9.78
C ALA A 183 16.95 -2.72 9.23
N GLN A 184 16.96 -2.42 7.92
CA GLN A 184 15.88 -1.66 7.29
C GLN A 184 14.53 -2.38 7.35
N LEU A 185 14.52 -3.71 7.16
CA LEU A 185 13.31 -4.51 7.27
C LEU A 185 12.80 -4.57 8.72
N VAL A 186 13.70 -4.73 9.69
CA VAL A 186 13.33 -4.72 11.13
C VAL A 186 12.73 -3.37 11.52
N GLU A 187 13.33 -2.26 11.12
CA GLU A 187 12.81 -0.91 11.38
C GLU A 187 11.43 -0.70 10.74
N ASN A 188 11.26 -1.10 9.48
CA ASN A 188 9.97 -1.00 8.79
C ASN A 188 8.89 -1.86 9.45
N ILE A 189 9.22 -3.10 9.85
CA ILE A 189 8.29 -4.00 10.54
C ILE A 189 7.88 -3.45 11.90
N ARG A 190 8.81 -2.86 12.65
CA ARG A 190 8.52 -2.25 13.97
C ARG A 190 7.73 -0.96 13.87
N ALA A 191 7.87 -0.23 12.77
CA ALA A 191 7.10 0.99 12.52
C ALA A 191 5.64 0.69 12.18
N PHE A 192 5.38 -0.44 11.51
CA PHE A 192 4.06 -0.90 11.09
C PHE A 192 3.25 -1.49 12.26
#